data_AF-A0AAV8YPT9-F1
#
_entry.id   AF-A0AAV8YPT9-F1
#
_cell.length_a   1.000
_cell.length_b   1.000
_cell.length_c   1.000
_cell.angle_alpha   90.00
_cell.angle_beta   90.00
_cell.angle_gamma   90.00
#
_symmetry.space_group_name_H-M   'P 1'
#
loop_
_entity.id
_entity.type
_entity.pdbx_description
1 polymer ?
#
loop_
_entity_poly.entity_id
_entity_poly.type
_entity_poly.pdbx_seq_one_letter_code
_entity_poly.pdbx_strand_id
1 'polypeptide(L)'
;MDQIHQFAREKLKIHSDKMKQRLDTTSTETAFKPGDAVWLYAPKRTKGKSPKLQSNWEGPYTIIRKINDLVYRIQLSPKKQGEGGPSGKACEDNITKEAPKHCKPSREWQINTIDDFTVFREYVHSQISTEPSLSNFDEDNFIEYAKKQAPLFSIITQYSQSSKAQMLQIITKYVDLLKPNESIEDNLGTWVYAILALLEIPLSPNCCYLLREFARKCNIIRSQLPDNAKESLYMPLNLFICIIAIYFNQLDLVD
;
A
#
# COMPACT_ATOMS: atom_id res chain seq x y z
N MET A 1 26.21 -27.36 4.13
CA MET A 1 25.09 -26.40 4.25
C MET A 1 24.67 -26.19 5.70
N ASP A 2 24.52 -27.25 6.51
CA ASP A 2 24.08 -27.13 7.92
C ASP A 2 24.98 -26.28 8.83
N GLN A 3 26.30 -26.34 8.64
CA GLN A 3 27.25 -25.53 9.41
C GLN A 3 27.08 -24.02 9.15
N ILE A 4 26.70 -23.63 7.93
CA ILE A 4 26.47 -22.22 7.57
C ILE A 4 25.17 -21.73 8.21
N HIS A 5 24.12 -22.55 8.21
CA HIS A 5 22.86 -22.22 8.89
C HIS A 5 23.04 -22.12 10.40
N GLN A 6 23.83 -23.00 11.01
CA GLN A 6 24.12 -22.97 12.44
C GLN A 6 24.91 -21.72 12.83
N PHE A 7 25.92 -21.36 12.04
CA PHE A 7 26.68 -20.13 12.22
C PHE A 7 25.80 -18.88 12.09
N ALA A 8 24.91 -18.83 11.11
CA ALA A 8 23.98 -17.70 10.93
C ALA A 8 23.02 -17.55 12.13
N ARG A 9 22.47 -18.66 12.65
CA ARG A 9 21.62 -18.65 13.84
C ARG A 9 22.35 -18.19 15.09
N GLU A 10 23.59 -18.62 15.27
CA GLU A 10 24.41 -18.20 16.40
C GLU A 10 24.71 -16.70 16.34
N LYS A 11 25.06 -16.17 15.16
CA LYS A 11 25.26 -14.73 14.97
C LYS A 11 23.99 -13.93 15.25
N LEU A 12 22.84 -14.39 14.75
CA LEU A 12 21.55 -13.73 15.02
C LEU A 12 21.25 -13.66 16.52
N LYS A 13 21.49 -14.75 17.26
CA LYS A 13 21.30 -14.78 18.71
C LYS A 13 22.21 -13.79 19.43
N ILE A 14 23.50 -13.79 19.10
CA ILE A 14 24.48 -12.85 19.69
C ILE A 14 24.08 -11.39 19.44
N HIS A 15 23.63 -11.06 18.23
CA HIS A 15 23.19 -9.70 17.92
C HIS A 15 21.91 -9.30 18.65
N SER A 16 20.95 -10.23 18.79
CA SER A 16 19.73 -10.02 19.58
C SER A 16 20.05 -9.77 21.05
N ASP A 17 20.92 -10.58 21.65
CA ASP A 17 21.28 -10.47 23.07
C ASP A 17 22.03 -9.15 23.35
N LYS A 18 22.94 -8.74 22.45
CA LYS A 18 23.62 -7.43 22.53
C LYS A 18 22.63 -6.27 22.41
N MET A 19 21.64 -6.36 21.53
CA MET A 19 20.62 -5.33 21.38
C MET A 19 19.79 -5.19 22.66
N LYS A 20 19.35 -6.32 23.24
CA LYS A 20 18.61 -6.35 24.50
C LYS A 20 19.41 -5.69 25.63
N GLN A 21 20.67 -6.09 25.82
CA GLN A 21 21.55 -5.49 26.85
C GLN A 21 21.71 -3.98 26.68
N ARG A 22 21.84 -3.50 25.43
CA ARG A 22 21.91 -2.06 25.16
C ARG A 22 20.63 -1.33 25.55
N LEU A 23 19.47 -1.91 25.24
CA LEU A 23 18.17 -1.33 25.59
C LEU A 23 17.96 -1.31 27.10
N ASP A 24 18.26 -2.41 27.79
CA ASP A 24 18.15 -2.52 29.25
C ASP A 24 19.11 -1.55 29.97
N THR A 25 20.29 -1.28 29.39
CA THR A 25 21.23 -0.27 29.93
C THR A 25 20.73 1.16 29.72
N THR A 26 19.95 1.40 28.66
CA THR A 26 19.44 2.74 28.31
C THR A 26 18.07 3.03 28.95
N SER A 27 17.41 2.04 29.54
CA SER A 27 16.13 2.24 30.23
C SER A 27 16.36 2.89 31.60
N THR A 28 16.42 4.22 31.61
CA THR A 28 16.28 4.99 32.84
C THR A 28 14.80 5.04 33.23
N GLU A 29 14.45 4.58 34.43
CA GLU A 29 13.15 4.89 35.05
C GLU A 29 13.10 6.37 35.41
N THR A 30 12.84 7.23 34.42
CA THR A 30 12.63 8.66 34.66
C THR A 30 11.26 8.86 35.27
N ALA A 31 11.19 8.89 36.60
CA ALA A 31 10.00 9.29 37.34
C ALA A 31 9.92 10.82 37.40
N PHE A 32 8.90 11.40 36.76
CA PHE A 32 8.65 12.84 36.82
C PHE A 32 8.08 13.26 38.18
N LYS A 33 8.42 14.47 38.64
CA LYS A 33 7.92 15.04 39.90
C LYS A 33 6.80 16.06 39.64
N PRO A 34 5.86 16.23 40.58
CA PRO A 34 4.92 17.35 40.53
C PRO A 34 5.66 18.68 40.42
N GLY A 35 5.27 19.52 39.45
CA GLY A 35 5.94 20.77 39.11
C GLY A 35 6.84 20.72 37.88
N ASP A 36 7.23 19.53 37.40
CA ASP A 36 8.06 19.42 36.19
C ASP A 36 7.28 19.83 34.94
N ALA A 37 7.96 20.52 34.02
CA ALA A 37 7.43 20.90 32.71
C ALA A 37 7.59 19.73 31.72
N VAL A 38 6.49 19.32 31.11
CA VAL A 38 6.43 18.16 30.20
C VAL A 38 5.69 18.49 28.92
N TRP A 39 6.10 17.83 27.83
CA TRP A 39 5.37 17.84 26.57
C TRP A 39 4.48 16.59 26.48
N LEU A 40 3.24 16.79 26.09
CA LEU A 40 2.27 15.73 25.85
C LEU A 40 2.44 15.19 24.44
N TYR A 41 2.73 13.90 24.31
CA TYR A 41 2.70 13.24 23.01
C TYR A 41 1.24 12.94 22.61
N ALA A 42 0.69 13.73 21.69
CA ALA A 42 -0.65 13.60 21.14
C ALA A 42 -0.55 13.54 19.60
N PRO A 43 -0.27 12.36 19.02
CA PRO A 43 -0.12 12.21 17.58
C PRO A 43 -1.47 12.44 16.88
N LYS A 44 -1.70 13.67 16.44
CA LYS A 44 -2.88 14.07 15.67
C LYS A 44 -2.51 14.10 14.20
N ARG A 45 -3.02 13.14 13.44
CA ARG A 45 -2.86 13.15 11.98
C ARG A 45 -3.78 14.20 11.37
N THR A 46 -3.18 15.21 10.75
CA THR A 46 -3.92 16.13 9.86
C THR A 46 -3.85 15.60 8.43
N LYS A 47 -5.00 15.42 7.79
CA LYS A 47 -5.08 15.03 6.37
C LYS A 47 -4.40 16.13 5.52
N GLY A 48 -3.71 15.73 4.45
CA GLY A 48 -3.03 16.66 3.53
C GLY A 48 -1.63 17.14 3.97
N LYS A 49 -1.17 16.82 5.19
CA LYS A 49 0.20 17.11 5.63
C LYS A 49 1.00 15.82 5.77
N SER A 50 2.28 15.83 5.39
CA SER A 50 3.17 14.68 5.57
C SER A 50 3.27 14.31 7.06
N PRO A 51 2.96 13.06 7.46
CA PRO A 51 3.01 12.64 8.87
C PRO A 51 4.38 12.86 9.54
N LYS A 52 5.46 12.87 8.75
CA LYS A 52 6.83 13.08 9.24
C LYS A 52 7.12 14.55 9.60
N LEU A 53 6.36 15.49 9.04
CA LEU A 53 6.53 16.93 9.27
C LEU A 53 5.52 17.48 10.28
N GLN A 54 4.65 16.63 10.84
CA GLN A 54 3.69 17.03 11.86
C GLN A 54 4.33 16.93 13.25
N SER A 55 4.15 17.97 14.08
CA SER A 55 4.51 17.88 15.49
C SER A 55 3.46 17.05 16.22
N ASN A 56 3.87 15.91 16.78
CA ASN A 56 3.04 15.08 17.64
C ASN A 56 3.10 15.53 19.11
N TRP A 57 3.75 16.65 19.41
CA TRP A 57 3.95 17.15 20.76
C TRP A 57 3.09 18.39 21.00
N GLU A 58 2.27 18.33 22.03
CA GLU A 58 1.48 19.43 22.57
C GLU A 58 2.09 19.88 23.91
N GLY A 59 2.18 21.17 24.17
CA GLY A 59 2.75 21.65 25.43
C GLY A 59 3.46 23.00 25.27
N PRO A 60 3.94 23.60 26.36
CA PRO A 60 4.33 22.96 27.63
C PRO A 60 3.19 22.79 28.65
N TYR A 61 3.14 21.61 29.27
CA TYR A 61 2.29 21.29 30.42
C TYR A 61 3.11 21.23 31.71
N THR A 62 2.46 21.37 32.85
CA THR A 62 3.05 21.15 34.17
C THR A 62 2.37 19.96 34.85
N ILE A 63 3.14 19.08 35.48
CA ILE A 63 2.59 17.95 36.25
C ILE A 63 1.99 18.49 37.56
N ILE A 64 0.69 18.27 37.76
CA ILE A 64 0.00 18.62 39.02
C ILE A 64 0.30 17.57 40.08
N ARG A 65 0.11 16.29 39.73
CA ARG A 65 0.32 15.16 40.64
C ARG A 65 0.52 13.85 39.89
N LYS A 66 1.29 12.96 40.50
CA LYS A 66 1.45 11.57 40.08
C LYS A 66 0.26 10.75 40.61
N ILE A 67 -0.45 10.06 39.72
CA ILE A 67 -1.54 9.16 40.10
C ILE A 67 -0.97 7.75 40.29
N ASN A 68 -0.24 7.24 39.29
CA ASN A 68 0.50 5.98 39.31
C ASN A 68 1.91 6.18 38.72
N ASP A 69 2.78 5.16 38.77
CA ASP A 69 4.13 5.21 38.17
C ASP A 69 4.15 5.64 36.69
N LEU A 70 3.10 5.29 35.95
CA LEU A 70 2.94 5.61 34.53
C LEU A 70 1.87 6.68 34.23
N VAL A 71 1.11 7.14 35.23
CA VAL A 71 -0.05 8.03 35.01
C VAL A 71 0.11 9.32 35.80
N TYR A 72 0.18 10.44 35.08
CA TYR A 72 0.34 11.78 35.64
C TYR A 72 -0.85 12.66 35.25
N ARG A 73 -1.32 13.48 36.19
CA ARG A 73 -2.26 14.57 35.87
C ARG A 73 -1.46 15.81 35.51
N ILE A 74 -1.72 16.35 34.31
CA ILE A 74 -1.02 17.51 33.75
C ILE A 74 -1.97 18.69 33.54
N GLN A 75 -1.46 19.91 33.58
CA GLN A 75 -2.20 21.16 33.34
C GLN A 75 -1.49 22.01 32.31
N LEU A 76 -2.25 22.61 31.39
CA LEU A 76 -1.71 23.55 30.41
C LEU A 76 -1.20 24.80 31.14
N SER A 77 0.05 25.19 30.90
CA SER A 77 0.58 26.43 31.47
C SER A 77 -0.14 27.64 30.87
N PRO A 78 -0.47 28.69 31.65
CA PRO A 78 -1.14 29.87 31.13
C PRO A 78 -0.23 30.59 30.12
N LYS A 79 -0.66 30.60 28.84
CA LYS A 79 0.03 31.30 27.75
C LYS A 79 -0.11 32.82 27.96
N LYS A 80 1.00 33.54 28.06
CA LYS A 80 1.01 35.01 27.82
C LYS A 80 0.63 35.22 26.35
N GLN A 81 -0.47 35.95 26.09
CA GLN A 81 -0.90 36.29 24.73
C GLN A 81 0.12 37.20 24.05
N GLY A 82 0.54 36.82 22.85
CA GLY A 82 1.35 37.61 21.93
C GLY A 82 1.08 37.15 20.49
N GLU A 83 0.20 37.90 19.84
CA GLU A 83 0.12 38.28 18.41
C GLU A 83 0.57 37.34 17.27
N GLY A 84 -0.31 37.16 16.26
CA GLY A 84 0.08 37.43 14.87
C GLY A 84 0.08 36.32 13.79
N GLY A 85 -1.11 35.87 13.35
CA GLY A 85 -1.45 35.57 11.93
C GLY A 85 -0.89 34.33 11.20
N PRO A 86 -1.30 34.06 9.93
CA PRO A 86 -2.56 34.40 9.27
C PRO A 86 -3.36 33.17 8.79
N SER A 87 -4.64 33.44 8.51
CA SER A 87 -5.64 32.61 7.84
C SER A 87 -5.12 31.93 6.57
N GLY A 88 -5.18 30.60 6.55
CA GLY A 88 -4.92 29.76 5.37
C GLY A 88 -6.24 29.37 4.72
N LYS A 89 -6.40 29.80 3.46
CA LYS A 89 -7.48 29.48 2.53
C LYS A 89 -7.90 28.01 2.58
N ALA A 90 -9.22 27.79 2.54
CA ALA A 90 -9.83 26.49 2.30
C ALA A 90 -9.36 25.96 0.93
N CYS A 91 -8.60 24.86 0.95
CA CYS A 91 -8.48 23.98 -0.19
C CYS A 91 -9.61 22.95 -0.07
N GLU A 92 -10.40 22.83 -1.13
CA GLU A 92 -11.42 21.80 -1.25
C GLU A 92 -10.73 20.42 -1.20
N ASP A 93 -10.83 19.77 -0.05
CA ASP A 93 -10.43 18.39 0.13
C ASP A 93 -11.41 17.50 -0.65
N ASN A 94 -10.93 16.89 -1.73
CA ASN A 94 -11.54 15.70 -2.31
C ASN A 94 -11.55 14.60 -1.24
N ILE A 95 -12.66 14.49 -0.53
CA ILE A 95 -12.96 13.42 0.41
C ILE A 95 -12.89 12.10 -0.38
N THR A 96 -11.82 11.33 -0.19
CA THR A 96 -11.81 9.90 -0.55
C THR A 96 -12.89 9.24 0.29
N LYS A 97 -14.07 9.03 -0.31
CA LYS A 97 -15.14 8.23 0.27
C LYS A 97 -14.60 6.83 0.51
N GLU A 98 -14.85 6.24 1.69
CA GLU A 98 -14.53 4.83 1.90
C GLU A 98 -15.43 3.98 1.00
N ALA A 99 -14.88 2.92 0.39
CA ALA A 99 -15.65 2.06 -0.49
C ALA A 99 -16.88 1.48 0.24
N PRO A 100 -18.05 1.38 -0.42
CA PRO A 100 -19.24 0.80 0.17
C PRO A 100 -18.96 -0.58 0.75
N LYS A 101 -19.51 -0.88 1.94
CA LYS A 101 -19.21 -2.12 2.69
C LYS A 101 -19.47 -3.39 1.88
N HIS A 102 -20.50 -3.39 1.02
CA HIS A 102 -20.86 -4.54 0.19
C HIS A 102 -19.90 -4.77 -0.99
N CYS A 103 -19.13 -3.74 -1.40
CA CYS A 103 -18.13 -3.85 -2.45
C CYS A 103 -16.80 -4.42 -1.94
N LYS A 104 -16.62 -4.61 -0.62
CA LYS A 104 -15.37 -5.15 -0.05
C LYS A 104 -15.40 -6.68 -0.05
N PRO A 105 -14.32 -7.34 -0.49
CA PRO A 105 -14.27 -8.79 -0.51
C PRO A 105 -14.14 -9.38 0.90
N SER A 106 -14.68 -10.58 1.11
CA SER A 106 -14.51 -11.32 2.37
C SER A 106 -13.10 -11.88 2.51
N ARG A 107 -12.66 -12.16 3.74
CA ARG A 107 -11.33 -12.73 4.00
C ARG A 107 -11.17 -14.12 3.38
N GLU A 108 -12.21 -14.95 3.44
CA GLU A 108 -12.21 -16.28 2.80
C GLU A 108 -12.06 -16.17 1.29
N TRP A 109 -12.77 -15.24 0.67
CA TRP A 109 -12.63 -14.97 -0.76
C TRP A 109 -11.22 -14.52 -1.12
N GLN A 110 -10.61 -13.64 -0.31
CA GLN A 110 -9.23 -13.19 -0.54
C GLN A 110 -8.25 -14.36 -0.49
N ILE A 111 -8.38 -15.27 0.49
CA ILE A 111 -7.51 -16.44 0.62
C ILE A 111 -7.64 -17.35 -0.60
N ASN A 112 -8.85 -17.71 -0.99
CA ASN A 112 -9.09 -18.59 -2.15
C ASN A 112 -8.58 -17.96 -3.44
N THR A 113 -8.80 -16.66 -3.63
CA THR A 113 -8.33 -15.92 -4.80
C THR A 113 -6.81 -15.97 -4.92
N ILE A 114 -6.08 -15.84 -3.81
CA ILE A 114 -4.62 -15.87 -3.81
C ILE A 114 -4.10 -17.29 -4.04
N ASP A 115 -4.78 -18.31 -3.52
CA ASP A 115 -4.47 -19.71 -3.80
C ASP A 115 -4.63 -20.02 -5.29
N ASP A 116 -5.79 -19.68 -5.87
CA ASP A 116 -6.08 -19.84 -7.30
C ASP A 116 -5.06 -19.09 -8.18
N PHE A 117 -4.72 -17.85 -7.81
CA PHE A 117 -3.71 -17.07 -8.53
C PHE A 117 -2.33 -17.71 -8.46
N THR A 118 -1.97 -18.28 -7.30
CA THR A 118 -0.66 -18.93 -7.10
C THR A 118 -0.54 -20.17 -7.98
N VAL A 119 -1.55 -21.04 -7.95
CA VAL A 119 -1.62 -22.25 -8.80
C VAL A 119 -1.55 -21.87 -10.28
N PHE A 120 -2.33 -20.86 -10.69
CA PHE A 120 -2.32 -20.38 -12.07
C PHE A 120 -0.96 -19.84 -12.49
N ARG A 121 -0.30 -19.06 -11.63
CA ARG A 121 1.01 -18.49 -11.92
C ARG A 121 2.09 -19.58 -12.04
N GLU A 122 2.07 -20.58 -11.17
CA GLU A 122 2.97 -21.74 -11.27
C GLU A 122 2.78 -22.49 -12.58
N TYR A 123 1.52 -22.75 -12.96
CA TYR A 123 1.19 -23.36 -14.25
C TYR A 123 1.75 -22.52 -15.41
N VAL A 124 1.46 -21.22 -15.44
CA VAL A 124 1.94 -20.30 -16.47
C VAL A 124 3.47 -20.34 -16.59
N HIS A 125 4.19 -20.20 -15.48
CA HIS A 125 5.66 -20.21 -15.50
C HIS A 125 6.24 -21.57 -15.90
N SER A 126 5.55 -22.68 -15.63
CA SER A 126 5.97 -24.02 -16.10
C SER A 126 5.93 -24.17 -17.62
N GLN A 127 5.08 -23.38 -18.31
CA GLN A 127 4.92 -23.42 -19.76
C GLN A 127 5.86 -22.48 -20.52
N ILE A 128 6.60 -21.60 -19.81
CA ILE A 128 7.52 -20.66 -20.45
C ILE A 128 8.82 -21.38 -20.76
N SER A 129 9.02 -21.74 -22.03
CA SER A 129 10.24 -22.43 -22.50
C SER A 129 11.31 -21.51 -23.10
N THR A 130 10.96 -20.25 -23.40
CA THR A 130 11.85 -19.30 -24.08
C THR A 130 12.03 -18.03 -23.27
N GLU A 131 13.24 -17.46 -23.29
CA GLU A 131 13.50 -16.20 -22.60
C GLU A 131 12.77 -15.04 -23.29
N PRO A 132 12.02 -14.22 -22.53
CA PRO A 132 11.29 -13.08 -23.10
C PRO A 132 12.25 -11.99 -23.61
N SER A 133 12.11 -11.60 -24.87
CA SER A 133 13.01 -10.63 -25.52
C SER A 133 12.29 -9.55 -26.33
N LEU A 134 11.00 -9.71 -26.61
CA LEU A 134 10.25 -8.76 -27.43
C LEU A 134 10.06 -7.46 -26.65
N SER A 135 10.61 -6.36 -27.16
CA SER A 135 10.49 -5.03 -26.56
C SER A 135 9.40 -4.17 -27.18
N ASN A 136 9.17 -4.36 -28.48
CA ASN A 136 8.42 -3.42 -29.31
C ASN A 136 6.96 -3.85 -29.40
N PHE A 137 6.06 -2.97 -28.98
CA PHE A 137 4.63 -3.03 -29.26
C PHE A 137 4.14 -1.63 -29.61
N ASP A 138 2.99 -1.53 -30.27
CA ASP A 138 2.36 -0.25 -30.60
C ASP A 138 1.77 0.37 -29.32
N GLU A 139 2.55 1.23 -28.66
CA GLU A 139 2.16 1.89 -27.41
C GLU A 139 0.94 2.81 -27.61
N ASP A 140 0.85 3.48 -28.76
CA ASP A 140 -0.19 4.47 -29.05
C ASP A 140 -1.57 3.80 -29.23
N ASN A 141 -1.61 2.65 -29.92
CA ASN A 141 -2.86 1.92 -30.16
C ASN A 141 -3.09 0.75 -29.19
N PHE A 142 -2.21 0.57 -28.19
CA PHE A 142 -2.27 -0.58 -27.28
C PHE A 142 -3.63 -0.72 -26.58
N ILE A 143 -4.20 0.39 -26.09
CA ILE A 143 -5.49 0.37 -25.39
C ILE A 143 -6.61 -0.09 -26.33
N GLU A 144 -6.68 0.44 -27.56
CA GLU A 144 -7.71 0.04 -28.50
C GLU A 144 -7.59 -1.43 -28.89
N TYR A 145 -6.35 -1.92 -29.05
CA TYR A 145 -6.09 -3.34 -29.29
C TYR A 145 -6.52 -4.21 -28.11
N ALA A 146 -6.10 -3.84 -26.89
CA ALA A 146 -6.38 -4.59 -25.66
C ALA A 146 -7.88 -4.65 -25.32
N LYS A 147 -8.67 -3.65 -25.72
CA LYS A 147 -10.13 -3.67 -25.60
C LYS A 147 -10.80 -4.63 -26.59
N LYS A 148 -10.25 -4.77 -27.80
CA LYS A 148 -10.83 -5.60 -28.86
C LYS A 148 -10.49 -7.08 -28.69
N GLN A 149 -9.31 -7.40 -28.15
CA GLN A 149 -8.80 -8.77 -28.08
C GLN A 149 -8.14 -9.07 -26.73
N ALA A 150 -8.42 -10.25 -26.20
CA ALA A 150 -7.76 -10.79 -25.01
C ALA A 150 -6.29 -11.15 -25.30
N PRO A 151 -5.40 -11.14 -24.29
CA PRO A 151 -4.00 -11.50 -24.46
C PRO A 151 -3.86 -12.97 -24.86
N LEU A 152 -3.29 -13.23 -26.03
CA LEU A 152 -2.83 -14.57 -26.40
C LEU A 152 -1.60 -14.92 -25.56
N PHE A 153 -1.68 -16.04 -24.82
CA PHE A 153 -0.60 -16.49 -23.93
C PHE A 153 0.75 -16.65 -24.66
N SER A 154 0.72 -17.17 -25.88
CA SER A 154 1.91 -17.34 -26.72
C SER A 154 2.60 -16.02 -27.07
N ILE A 155 1.88 -14.91 -27.08
CA ILE A 155 2.40 -13.58 -27.43
C ILE A 155 2.89 -12.86 -26.18
N ILE A 156 2.08 -12.83 -25.11
CA ILE A 156 2.42 -12.06 -23.91
C ILE A 156 3.65 -12.60 -23.16
N THR A 157 3.91 -13.91 -23.25
CA THR A 157 5.10 -14.55 -22.67
C THR A 157 6.40 -14.12 -23.35
N GLN A 158 6.36 -13.73 -24.63
CA GLN A 158 7.55 -13.31 -25.39
C GLN A 158 8.01 -11.88 -25.06
N TYR A 159 7.12 -11.05 -24.52
CA TYR A 159 7.46 -9.67 -24.16
C TYR A 159 8.41 -9.61 -22.97
N SER A 160 9.42 -8.74 -23.04
CA SER A 160 10.33 -8.52 -21.92
C SER A 160 9.59 -7.98 -20.68
N GLN A 161 10.20 -8.12 -19.51
CA GLN A 161 9.66 -7.60 -18.25
C GLN A 161 9.41 -6.08 -18.32
N SER A 162 10.26 -5.32 -19.03
CA SER A 162 10.07 -3.88 -19.22
C SER A 162 8.83 -3.57 -20.06
N SER A 163 8.58 -4.33 -21.14
CA SER A 163 7.41 -4.13 -21.99
C SER A 163 6.12 -4.47 -21.25
N LYS A 164 6.10 -5.56 -20.47
CA LYS A 164 4.95 -5.88 -19.60
C LYS A 164 4.67 -4.76 -18.58
N ALA A 165 5.72 -4.17 -18.01
CA ALA A 165 5.59 -3.02 -17.10
C ALA A 165 5.08 -1.77 -17.83
N GLN A 166 5.53 -1.49 -19.05
CA GLN A 166 5.03 -0.39 -19.87
C GLN A 166 3.56 -0.59 -20.24
N MET A 167 3.14 -1.80 -20.62
CA MET A 167 1.73 -2.15 -20.86
C MET A 167 0.88 -1.85 -19.63
N LEU A 168 1.31 -2.28 -18.44
CA LEU A 168 0.62 -1.96 -17.19
C LEU A 168 0.55 -0.45 -16.93
N GLN A 169 1.62 0.29 -17.23
CA GLN A 169 1.64 1.75 -17.10
C GLN A 169 0.63 2.43 -18.04
N ILE A 170 0.56 2.00 -19.30
CA ILE A 170 -0.40 2.52 -20.29
C ILE A 170 -1.84 2.23 -19.82
N ILE A 171 -2.10 1.01 -19.34
CA ILE A 171 -3.41 0.65 -18.76
C ILE A 171 -3.72 1.53 -17.55
N THR A 172 -2.75 1.75 -16.65
CA THR A 172 -2.94 2.59 -15.46
C THR A 172 -3.32 4.02 -15.83
N LYS A 173 -2.67 4.61 -16.85
CA LYS A 173 -3.03 5.94 -17.37
C LYS A 173 -4.44 5.96 -17.94
N TYR A 174 -4.83 4.94 -18.70
CA TYR A 174 -6.19 4.83 -19.24
C TYR A 174 -7.24 4.69 -18.14
N VAL A 175 -6.97 3.86 -17.12
CA VAL A 175 -7.86 3.65 -15.98
C VAL A 175 -8.12 4.95 -15.20
N ASP A 176 -7.15 5.87 -15.16
CA ASP A 176 -7.32 7.20 -14.54
C ASP A 176 -8.27 8.13 -15.33
N LEU A 177 -8.53 7.84 -16.61
CA LEU A 177 -9.42 8.60 -17.48
C LEU A 177 -10.85 8.08 -17.51
N LEU A 178 -11.13 6.95 -16.84
CA LEU A 178 -12.47 6.35 -16.77
C LEU A 178 -13.45 7.29 -16.09
N LYS A 179 -14.69 7.32 -16.58
CA LYS A 179 -15.73 8.17 -16.00
C LYS A 179 -16.24 7.56 -14.69
N PRO A 180 -16.85 8.37 -13.81
CA PRO A 180 -17.55 7.84 -12.64
C PRO A 180 -18.60 6.79 -13.05
N ASN A 181 -18.68 5.70 -12.29
CA ASN A 181 -19.53 4.51 -12.55
C ASN A 181 -19.08 3.57 -13.68
N GLU A 182 -17.93 3.83 -14.31
CA GLU A 182 -17.27 2.86 -15.19
C GLU A 182 -16.29 2.00 -14.39
N SER A 183 -16.02 0.81 -14.91
CA SER A 183 -14.98 -0.08 -14.39
C SER A 183 -14.11 -0.58 -15.53
N ILE A 184 -13.08 -1.36 -15.19
CA ILE A 184 -12.17 -1.97 -16.14
C ILE A 184 -12.96 -2.97 -17.00
N GLU A 185 -12.89 -2.78 -18.32
CA GLU A 185 -13.51 -3.68 -19.31
C GLU A 185 -12.91 -5.09 -19.25
N ASP A 186 -13.70 -6.13 -19.56
CA ASP A 186 -13.31 -7.54 -19.38
C ASP A 186 -12.00 -7.93 -20.08
N ASN A 187 -11.83 -7.52 -21.34
CA ASN A 187 -10.60 -7.80 -22.10
C ASN A 187 -9.40 -7.09 -21.48
N LEU A 188 -9.56 -5.83 -21.08
CA LEU A 188 -8.50 -5.05 -20.43
C LEU A 188 -8.14 -5.65 -19.06
N GLY A 189 -9.13 -6.14 -18.31
CA GLY A 189 -8.92 -6.87 -17.07
C GLY A 189 -8.14 -8.18 -17.28
N THR A 190 -8.40 -8.87 -18.39
CA THR A 190 -7.66 -10.07 -18.78
C THR A 190 -6.19 -9.74 -19.10
N TRP A 191 -5.93 -8.62 -19.77
CA TRP A 191 -4.56 -8.10 -19.98
C TRP A 191 -3.85 -7.80 -18.66
N VAL A 192 -4.50 -7.11 -17.74
CA VAL A 192 -3.93 -6.82 -16.41
C VAL A 192 -3.61 -8.12 -15.68
N TYR A 193 -4.54 -9.07 -15.63
CA TYR A 193 -4.35 -10.35 -14.95
C TYR A 193 -3.19 -11.15 -15.55
N ALA A 194 -3.09 -11.20 -16.88
CA ALA A 194 -2.01 -11.88 -17.57
C ALA A 194 -0.65 -11.22 -17.30
N ILE A 195 -0.58 -9.88 -17.28
CA ILE A 195 0.63 -9.15 -16.91
C ILE A 195 1.03 -9.50 -15.47
N LEU A 196 0.10 -9.43 -14.51
CA LEU A 196 0.38 -9.77 -13.11
C LEU A 196 0.91 -11.20 -12.97
N ALA A 197 0.30 -12.17 -13.65
CA ALA A 197 0.76 -13.55 -13.62
C ALA A 197 2.19 -13.71 -14.16
N LEU A 198 2.58 -12.90 -15.16
CA LEU A 198 3.88 -13.02 -15.85
C LEU A 198 4.98 -12.12 -15.28
N LEU A 199 4.70 -11.29 -14.27
CA LEU A 199 5.73 -10.49 -13.63
C LEU A 199 6.75 -11.38 -12.91
N GLU A 200 8.01 -11.22 -13.27
CA GLU A 200 9.15 -11.88 -12.61
C GLU A 200 9.34 -11.41 -11.16
N ILE A 201 9.78 -12.35 -10.30
CA ILE A 201 10.13 -12.13 -8.90
C ILE A 201 11.63 -12.46 -8.76
N PRO A 202 12.45 -11.62 -8.08
CA PRO A 202 12.09 -10.46 -7.27
C PRO A 202 11.66 -9.23 -8.09
N LEU A 203 10.62 -8.54 -7.62
CA LEU A 203 10.11 -7.33 -8.26
C LEU A 203 11.14 -6.18 -8.21
N SER A 204 11.28 -5.48 -9.33
CA SER A 204 12.05 -4.23 -9.36
C SER A 204 11.31 -3.10 -8.62
N PRO A 205 12.03 -2.08 -8.08
CA PRO A 205 11.39 -0.93 -7.46
C PRO A 205 10.37 -0.21 -8.35
N ASN A 206 10.64 -0.16 -9.66
CA ASN A 206 9.72 0.41 -10.65
C ASN A 206 8.42 -0.41 -10.76
N CYS A 207 8.53 -1.74 -10.85
CA CYS A 207 7.36 -2.62 -10.86
C CYS A 207 6.54 -2.47 -9.57
N CYS A 208 7.18 -2.41 -8.39
CA CYS A 208 6.48 -2.15 -7.13
C CYS A 208 5.75 -0.80 -7.11
N TYR A 209 6.34 0.24 -7.71
CA TYR A 209 5.65 1.53 -7.84
C TYR A 209 4.42 1.43 -8.74
N LEU A 210 4.57 0.84 -9.94
CA LEU A 210 3.47 0.69 -10.92
C LEU A 210 2.31 -0.16 -10.37
N LEU A 211 2.60 -1.29 -9.71
CA LEU A 211 1.59 -2.12 -9.07
C LEU A 211 0.81 -1.32 -8.02
N ARG A 212 1.52 -0.58 -7.16
CA ARG A 212 0.87 0.23 -6.13
C ARG A 212 0.05 1.37 -6.72
N GLU A 213 0.55 2.02 -7.76
CA GLU A 213 -0.17 3.08 -8.45
C GLU A 213 -1.47 2.53 -9.06
N PHE A 214 -1.40 1.43 -9.80
CA PHE A 214 -2.55 0.77 -10.39
C PHE A 214 -3.60 0.38 -9.34
N ALA A 215 -3.18 -0.29 -8.26
CA ALA A 215 -4.09 -0.67 -7.18
C ALA A 215 -4.76 0.54 -6.49
N ARG A 216 -4.05 1.68 -6.35
CA ARG A 216 -4.67 2.93 -5.86
C ARG A 216 -5.75 3.43 -6.81
N LYS A 217 -5.50 3.41 -8.12
CA LYS A 217 -6.51 3.79 -9.12
C LYS A 217 -7.73 2.87 -9.06
N CYS A 218 -7.54 1.56 -8.95
CA CYS A 218 -8.63 0.59 -8.74
C CYS A 218 -9.44 0.91 -7.46
N ASN A 219 -8.76 1.26 -6.36
CA ASN A 219 -9.44 1.60 -5.11
C ASN A 219 -10.24 2.91 -5.24
N ILE A 220 -9.68 3.92 -5.93
CA ILE A 220 -10.39 5.18 -6.22
C ILE A 220 -11.65 4.91 -7.05
N ILE A 221 -11.57 4.14 -8.14
CA ILE A 221 -12.74 3.80 -8.96
C ILE A 221 -13.79 3.09 -8.10
N ARG A 222 -13.39 2.09 -7.32
CA ARG A 222 -14.29 1.34 -6.45
C ARG A 222 -14.95 2.23 -5.40
N SER A 223 -14.26 3.25 -4.89
CA SER A 223 -14.82 4.22 -3.93
C SER A 223 -15.89 5.15 -4.51
N GLN A 224 -15.90 5.29 -5.84
CA GLN A 224 -16.83 6.14 -6.58
C GLN A 224 -18.06 5.36 -7.07
N LEU A 225 -18.09 4.04 -6.92
CA LEU A 225 -19.22 3.21 -7.30
C LEU A 225 -20.45 3.46 -6.39
N PRO A 226 -21.67 3.36 -6.93
CA PRO A 226 -22.89 3.56 -6.16
C PRO A 226 -23.14 2.41 -5.18
N ASP A 227 -23.96 2.64 -4.15
CA ASP A 227 -24.30 1.63 -3.13
C ASP A 227 -25.04 0.39 -3.68
N ASN A 228 -25.56 0.46 -4.91
CA ASN A 228 -26.24 -0.62 -5.62
C ASN A 228 -25.44 -1.09 -6.85
N ALA A 229 -24.12 -0.89 -6.86
CA ALA A 229 -23.26 -1.27 -7.95
C ALA A 229 -23.35 -2.78 -8.23
N LYS A 230 -23.36 -3.15 -9.51
CA LYS A 230 -23.31 -4.55 -9.93
C LYS A 230 -21.96 -5.16 -9.60
N GLU A 231 -21.96 -6.46 -9.28
CA GLU A 231 -20.76 -7.23 -8.96
C GLU A 231 -19.68 -7.17 -10.05
N SER A 232 -20.09 -7.14 -11.33
CA SER A 232 -19.18 -6.98 -12.47
C SER A 232 -18.35 -5.70 -12.45
N LEU A 233 -18.79 -4.66 -11.72
CA LEU A 233 -18.06 -3.39 -11.63
C LEU A 233 -16.95 -3.42 -10.59
N TYR A 234 -17.16 -4.07 -9.45
CA TYR A 234 -16.18 -4.05 -8.35
C TYR A 234 -15.34 -5.32 -8.22
N MET A 235 -15.80 -6.47 -8.76
CA MET A 235 -15.05 -7.72 -8.64
C MET A 235 -13.67 -7.70 -9.31
N PRO A 236 -13.51 -7.19 -10.55
CA PRO A 236 -12.18 -7.07 -11.17
C PRO A 236 -11.26 -6.17 -10.33
N LEU A 237 -11.79 -5.07 -9.80
CA LEU A 237 -11.03 -4.14 -8.96
C LEU A 237 -10.56 -4.82 -7.66
N ASN A 238 -11.45 -5.56 -6.99
CA ASN A 238 -11.13 -6.32 -5.80
C ASN A 238 -10.07 -7.40 -6.06
N LEU A 239 -10.18 -8.10 -7.19
CA LEU A 239 -9.20 -9.11 -7.62
C LEU A 239 -7.81 -8.50 -7.76
N PHE A 240 -7.69 -7.39 -8.48
CA PHE A 240 -6.39 -6.74 -8.69
C PHE A 240 -5.81 -6.16 -7.39
N ILE A 241 -6.64 -5.50 -6.58
CA ILE A 241 -6.21 -4.97 -5.27
C ILE A 241 -5.73 -6.13 -4.38
N CYS A 242 -6.47 -7.23 -4.32
CA CYS A 242 -6.14 -8.42 -3.53
C CYS A 242 -4.80 -9.02 -3.95
N ILE A 243 -4.60 -9.31 -5.24
CA ILE A 243 -3.36 -9.88 -5.77
C ILE A 243 -2.18 -8.93 -5.48
N ILE A 244 -2.33 -7.64 -5.75
CA ILE A 244 -1.24 -6.67 -5.56
C ILE A 244 -0.86 -6.53 -4.08
N ALA A 245 -1.86 -6.43 -3.21
CA ALA A 245 -1.63 -6.14 -1.81
C ALA A 245 -1.16 -7.38 -1.04
N ILE A 246 -1.72 -8.56 -1.34
CA ILE A 246 -1.41 -9.82 -0.63
C ILE A 246 -0.29 -10.59 -1.32
N TYR A 247 -0.42 -10.94 -2.59
CA TYR A 247 0.57 -11.79 -3.29
C TYR A 247 1.89 -11.06 -3.48
N PHE A 248 1.86 -9.83 -4.02
CA PHE A 248 3.07 -9.02 -4.21
C PHE A 248 3.48 -8.24 -2.93
N ASN A 249 2.82 -8.51 -1.81
CA ASN A 249 3.11 -7.95 -0.48
C ASN A 249 3.17 -6.41 -0.45
N GLN A 250 2.33 -5.74 -1.26
CA GLN A 250 2.22 -4.28 -1.26
C GLN A 250 1.18 -3.83 -0.20
N LEU A 251 1.47 -4.12 1.06
CA LEU A 251 0.56 -4.02 2.22
C LEU A 251 -0.02 -2.62 2.51
N ASP A 252 0.50 -1.57 1.88
CA ASP A 252 -0.04 -0.19 2.00
C ASP A 252 -1.46 -0.02 1.37
N LEU A 253 -2.06 -1.10 0.85
CA LEU A 253 -3.25 -1.06 -0.02
C LEU A 253 -4.37 -2.04 0.36
N VAL A 254 -4.19 -2.85 1.41
CA VAL A 254 -5.21 -3.82 1.86
C VAL A 254 -6.35 -3.09 2.60
N ASP A 255 -7.60 -3.46 2.31
CA ASP A 255 -8.82 -2.98 2.98
C ASP A 255 -9.06 -3.57 4.37
#